data_AF-A0A1G9L8E3-F1
#
_entry.id   AF-A0A1G9L8E3-F1
#
_cell.length_a   1.000
_cell.length_b   1.000
_cell.length_c   1.000
_cell.angle_alpha   90.00
_cell.angle_beta   90.00
_cell.angle_gamma   90.00
#
_symmetry.space_group_name_H-M   'P 1'
#
loop_
_entity.id
_entity.type
_entity.pdbx_description
1 polymer ?
#
loop_
_entity_poly.entity_id
_entity_poly.type
_entity_poly.pdbx_seq_one_letter_code
_entity_poly.pdbx_strand_id
1 'polypeptide(L)'
;MKFWNGFSIFWIIFLLFFTIGLPLILHYAGNHHQSDYQMINTSASEAFVLLGLGTALWFIVFIYYIKQFLINLLLKKNGTIRLLEHGGKRKGTVSEEFDFADLKSYQRRFDEGNTTGIMLDREFKSTDIGIDEQGVKWNTKTIVLIVIGLLLLIGLAAGILVYTYINESRGYGWRYLYFWHPYIIIPGSFILYSFFLFDITNGFFSKYLGTSVKP
;
A
#
# COMPACT_ATOMS: atom_id res chain seq x y z
N MET A 1 -16.69 -13.31 -17.05
CA MET A 1 -16.04 -12.32 -16.16
C MET A 1 -14.58 -12.04 -16.59
N LYS A 2 -14.33 -11.48 -17.79
CA LYS A 2 -12.97 -11.09 -18.26
C LYS A 2 -12.82 -9.60 -18.56
N PHE A 3 -13.93 -8.89 -18.78
CA PHE A 3 -13.96 -7.46 -19.13
C PHE A 3 -13.34 -6.56 -18.04
N TRP A 4 -13.65 -6.83 -16.78
CA TRP A 4 -13.13 -6.07 -15.63
C TRP A 4 -11.61 -6.20 -15.43
N ASN A 5 -11.02 -7.34 -15.82
CA ASN A 5 -9.57 -7.52 -15.73
C ASN A 5 -8.85 -6.74 -16.83
N GLY A 6 -9.39 -6.73 -18.05
CA GLY A 6 -8.84 -5.95 -19.17
C GLY A 6 -8.90 -4.44 -18.93
N PHE A 7 -10.03 -3.97 -18.39
CA PHE A 7 -10.19 -2.56 -17.99
C PHE A 7 -9.17 -2.16 -16.92
N SER A 8 -8.97 -3.00 -15.89
CA SER A 8 -7.98 -2.73 -14.84
C SER A 8 -6.54 -2.69 -15.37
N ILE A 9 -6.18 -3.62 -16.27
CA ILE A 9 -4.86 -3.64 -16.92
C ILE A 9 -4.64 -2.39 -17.77
N PHE A 10 -5.64 -1.98 -18.55
CA PHE A 10 -5.58 -0.75 -19.34
C PHE A 10 -5.28 0.47 -18.45
N TRP A 11 -5.99 0.64 -17.34
CA TRP A 11 -5.74 1.75 -16.42
C TRP A 11 -4.37 1.71 -15.78
N ILE A 12 -3.86 0.53 -15.40
CA ILE A 12 -2.50 0.39 -14.86
C ILE A 12 -1.46 0.83 -15.90
N ILE A 13 -1.57 0.34 -17.13
CA ILE A 13 -0.64 0.69 -18.22
C ILE A 13 -0.75 2.19 -18.54
N PHE A 14 -1.96 2.71 -18.62
CA PHE A 14 -2.24 4.13 -18.85
C PHE A 14 -1.57 5.00 -17.77
N LEU A 15 -1.77 4.67 -16.49
CA LEU A 15 -1.15 5.41 -15.38
C LEU A 15 0.37 5.29 -15.38
N LEU A 16 0.91 4.10 -15.69
CA LEU A 16 2.36 3.89 -15.81
C LEU A 16 2.94 4.76 -16.93
N PHE A 17 2.27 4.83 -18.07
CA PHE A 17 2.65 5.69 -19.17
C PHE A 17 2.64 7.16 -18.75
N PHE A 18 1.58 7.65 -18.13
CA PHE A 18 1.50 9.06 -17.73
C PHE A 18 2.44 9.43 -16.58
N THR A 19 2.79 8.47 -15.71
CA THR A 19 3.68 8.72 -14.57
C THR A 19 5.15 8.61 -14.94
N ILE A 20 5.52 7.69 -15.83
CA ILE A 20 6.91 7.39 -16.18
C ILE A 20 7.19 7.72 -17.64
N GLY A 21 6.40 7.15 -18.55
CA GLY A 21 6.63 7.28 -19.99
C GLY A 21 6.55 8.72 -20.50
N LEU A 22 5.48 9.44 -20.16
CA LEU A 22 5.24 10.81 -20.63
C LEU A 22 6.30 11.79 -20.12
N PRO A 23 6.66 11.83 -18.82
CA PRO A 23 7.75 12.70 -18.36
C PRO A 23 9.08 12.42 -19.05
N LEU A 24 9.42 11.15 -19.28
CA LEU A 24 10.64 10.78 -20.00
C LEU A 24 10.60 11.26 -21.45
N ILE A 25 9.50 11.02 -22.17
CA ILE A 25 9.34 11.46 -23.55
C ILE A 25 9.44 12.99 -23.64
N LEU A 26 8.73 13.73 -22.79
CA LEU A 26 8.75 15.19 -22.81
C LEU A 26 10.15 15.77 -22.53
N HIS A 27 10.90 15.15 -21.62
CA HIS A 27 12.27 15.55 -21.31
C HIS A 27 13.20 15.34 -22.51
N TYR A 28 13.27 14.09 -23.01
CA TYR A 28 14.24 13.72 -24.02
C TYR A 28 13.86 14.14 -25.44
N ALA A 29 12.58 14.13 -25.80
CA ALA A 29 12.11 14.55 -27.12
C ALA A 29 11.92 16.07 -27.23
N GLY A 30 11.65 16.75 -26.11
CA GLY A 30 11.34 18.18 -26.08
C GLY A 30 12.54 19.11 -26.06
N ASN A 31 13.78 18.61 -26.18
CA ASN A 31 15.01 19.39 -26.03
C ASN A 31 15.08 20.19 -24.72
N HIS A 32 14.42 19.71 -23.65
CA HIS A 32 14.37 20.41 -22.36
C HIS A 32 15.67 20.30 -21.55
N HIS A 33 16.71 19.67 -22.09
CA HIS A 33 18.02 19.61 -21.45
C HIS A 33 18.54 21.01 -21.18
N GLN A 34 19.04 21.20 -19.96
CA GLN A 34 19.66 22.44 -19.57
C GLN A 34 20.88 22.70 -20.46
N SER A 35 21.01 23.91 -21.00
CA SER A 35 22.18 24.27 -21.80
C SER A 35 23.39 24.49 -20.90
N ASP A 36 24.60 24.37 -21.45
CA ASP A 36 25.83 24.61 -20.70
C ASP A 36 25.84 26.02 -20.07
N TYR A 37 25.31 27.02 -20.79
CA TYR A 37 25.14 28.37 -20.27
C TYR A 37 24.22 28.42 -19.03
N GLN A 38 23.11 27.69 -19.05
CA GLN A 38 22.21 27.63 -17.90
C GLN A 38 22.86 26.91 -16.71
N MET A 39 23.56 25.79 -16.93
CA MET A 39 24.22 25.03 -15.86
C MET A 39 25.36 25.82 -15.19
N ILE A 40 26.10 26.63 -15.95
CA ILE A 40 27.16 27.50 -15.40
C ILE A 40 26.56 28.56 -14.48
N ASN A 41 25.43 29.14 -14.88
CA ASN A 41 24.77 30.24 -14.16
C ASN A 41 23.85 29.77 -13.02
N THR A 42 23.47 28.49 -13.00
CA THR A 42 22.73 27.91 -11.87
C THR A 42 23.64 27.76 -10.65
N SER A 43 23.16 28.26 -9.51
CA SER A 43 23.88 28.14 -8.26
C SER A 43 23.95 26.69 -7.80
N ALA A 44 25.07 26.30 -7.18
CA ALA A 44 25.20 24.95 -6.63
C ALA A 44 24.13 24.67 -5.55
N SER A 45 23.74 25.69 -4.77
CA SER A 45 22.69 25.60 -3.78
C SER A 45 21.33 25.25 -4.38
N GLU A 46 20.93 25.87 -5.49
CA GLU A 46 19.65 25.53 -6.15
C GLU A 46 19.62 24.07 -6.60
N ALA A 47 20.73 23.59 -7.17
CA ALA A 47 20.86 22.20 -7.58
C ALA A 47 20.71 21.22 -6.41
N PHE A 48 21.32 21.52 -5.26
CA PHE A 48 21.15 20.69 -4.05
C PHE A 48 19.75 20.76 -3.46
N VAL A 49 19.09 21.91 -3.52
CA VAL A 49 17.68 22.05 -3.08
C VAL A 49 16.78 21.19 -3.96
N LEU A 50 16.96 21.22 -5.29
CA LEU A 50 16.18 20.41 -6.22
C LEU A 50 16.48 18.91 -6.10
N LEU A 51 17.74 18.54 -5.89
CA LEU A 51 18.12 17.15 -5.59
C LEU A 51 17.42 16.67 -4.31
N GLY A 52 17.50 17.46 -3.23
CA GLY A 52 16.84 17.17 -1.96
C GLY A 52 15.32 17.06 -2.10
N LEU A 53 14.70 17.96 -2.87
CA LEU A 53 13.26 17.93 -3.17
C LEU A 53 12.88 16.65 -3.92
N GLY A 54 13.61 16.30 -4.98
CA GLY A 54 13.36 15.07 -5.74
C GLY A 54 13.52 13.82 -4.86
N THR A 55 14.57 13.76 -4.05
CA THR A 55 14.78 12.67 -3.10
C THR A 55 13.66 12.59 -2.06
N ALA A 56 13.18 13.71 -1.53
CA ALA A 56 12.05 13.75 -0.60
C ALA A 56 10.76 13.23 -1.25
N LEU A 57 10.48 13.61 -2.50
CA LEU A 57 9.33 13.09 -3.26
C LEU A 57 9.41 11.57 -3.44
N TRP A 58 10.59 11.04 -3.79
CA TRP A 58 10.79 9.58 -3.87
C TRP A 58 10.55 8.88 -2.53
N PHE A 59 11.01 9.44 -1.41
CA PHE A 59 10.74 8.89 -0.08
C PHE A 59 9.24 8.86 0.22
N ILE A 60 8.48 9.90 -0.15
CA ILE A 60 7.02 9.90 0.01
C ILE A 60 6.40 8.74 -0.78
N VAL A 61 6.83 8.52 -2.03
CA VAL A 61 6.37 7.41 -2.86
C VAL A 61 6.72 6.06 -2.22
N PHE A 62 7.94 5.87 -1.72
CA PHE A 62 8.34 4.63 -1.04
C PHE A 62 7.53 4.38 0.23
N ILE A 63 7.34 5.40 1.07
CA ILE A 63 6.54 5.30 2.29
C ILE A 63 5.10 4.95 1.94
N TYR A 64 4.53 5.59 0.93
CA TYR A 64 3.17 5.28 0.46
C TYR A 64 3.07 3.83 -0.03
N TYR A 65 4.02 3.37 -0.84
CA TYR A 65 4.06 1.98 -1.31
C TYR A 65 4.13 0.98 -0.15
N ILE A 66 5.03 1.21 0.81
CA ILE A 66 5.19 0.33 1.99
C ILE A 66 3.93 0.35 2.86
N LYS A 67 3.34 1.51 3.11
CA LYS A 67 2.08 1.61 3.87
C LYS A 67 0.95 0.86 3.17
N GLN A 68 0.77 1.10 1.88
CA GLN A 68 -0.34 0.57 1.11
C GLN A 68 -0.28 -0.95 0.93
N PHE A 69 0.93 -1.51 0.78
CA PHE A 69 1.09 -2.93 0.47
C PHE A 69 1.65 -3.77 1.62
N LEU A 70 2.63 -3.26 2.37
CA LEU A 70 3.26 -4.02 3.47
C LEU A 70 2.45 -3.92 4.75
N ILE A 71 2.13 -2.70 5.20
CA ILE A 71 1.44 -2.48 6.48
C ILE A 71 -0.02 -2.94 6.39
N ASN A 72 -0.73 -2.65 5.28
CA ASN A 72 -2.09 -3.14 5.10
C ASN A 72 -2.17 -4.68 5.05
N LEU A 73 -1.14 -5.37 4.56
CA LEU A 73 -1.08 -6.83 4.57
C LEU A 73 -0.85 -7.39 5.98
N LEU A 74 -0.04 -6.69 6.78
CA LEU A 74 0.29 -7.08 8.17
C LEU A 74 -0.86 -6.77 9.15
N LEU A 75 -1.58 -5.65 8.95
CA LEU A 75 -2.64 -5.16 9.86
C LEU A 75 -4.04 -5.70 9.52
N LYS A 76 -4.29 -6.18 8.29
CA LYS A 76 -5.56 -6.82 7.91
C LYS A 76 -5.65 -8.27 8.42
N LYS A 77 -5.38 -8.44 9.71
CA LYS A 77 -5.42 -9.71 10.44
C LYS A 77 -6.50 -9.76 11.51
N ASN A 78 -7.23 -8.67 11.71
CA ASN A 78 -8.31 -8.61 12.69
C ASN A 78 -9.62 -8.97 11.99
N GLY A 79 -9.96 -10.26 12.02
CA GLY A 79 -11.24 -10.77 11.56
C GLY A 79 -12.36 -10.06 12.30
N THR A 80 -13.08 -9.18 11.62
CA THR A 80 -14.37 -8.70 12.08
C THR A 80 -15.36 -9.85 11.90
N ILE A 81 -15.44 -10.74 12.89
CA ILE A 81 -16.59 -11.62 13.04
C ILE A 81 -17.75 -10.72 13.45
N ARG A 82 -18.49 -10.20 12.46
CA ARG A 82 -19.82 -9.62 12.68
C ARG A 82 -20.76 -10.78 12.97
N LEU A 83 -20.81 -11.24 14.22
CA LEU A 83 -21.88 -12.10 14.68
C LEU A 83 -22.63 -11.41 15.81
N LEU A 84 -23.91 -11.14 15.50
CA LEU A 84 -25.01 -10.87 16.43
C LEU A 84 -25.09 -9.45 17.00
N GLU A 85 -25.24 -8.48 16.11
CA GLU A 85 -25.99 -7.25 16.40
C GLU A 85 -27.50 -7.55 16.41
N HIS A 86 -27.99 -8.54 17.17
CA HIS A 86 -29.40 -8.71 17.51
C HIS A 86 -29.50 -9.46 18.85
N GLY A 87 -29.17 -8.75 19.92
CA GLY A 87 -29.27 -9.26 21.29
C GLY A 87 -29.75 -8.17 22.21
N GLY A 88 -31.05 -7.83 22.13
CA GLY A 88 -31.68 -6.95 23.10
C GLY A 88 -31.49 -7.50 24.51
N LYS A 89 -30.96 -6.67 25.41
CA LYS A 89 -30.68 -7.05 26.80
C LYS A 89 -31.96 -7.53 27.50
N ARG A 90 -32.00 -8.80 27.90
CA ARG A 90 -32.92 -9.30 28.93
C ARG A 90 -32.10 -9.96 30.03
N LYS A 91 -32.38 -9.54 31.27
CA LYS A 91 -31.72 -10.01 32.49
C LYS A 91 -32.40 -11.32 32.92
N GLY A 92 -31.68 -12.43 32.80
CA GLY A 92 -32.08 -13.74 33.30
C GLY A 92 -30.87 -14.66 33.37
N THR A 93 -30.77 -15.48 34.41
CA THR A 93 -29.80 -16.57 34.49
C THR A 93 -30.26 -17.66 33.54
N VAL A 94 -29.54 -17.82 32.43
CA VAL A 94 -29.76 -18.88 31.44
C VAL A 94 -28.65 -19.91 31.66
N SER A 95 -29.02 -21.11 32.12
CA SER A 95 -28.18 -22.30 31.94
C SER A 95 -28.42 -22.78 30.53
N GLU A 96 -27.44 -22.56 29.67
CA GLU A 96 -27.45 -23.01 28.28
C GLU A 96 -26.57 -24.25 28.19
N GLU A 97 -27.21 -25.39 27.89
CA GLU A 97 -26.54 -26.66 27.62
C GLU A 97 -26.11 -26.64 26.15
N PHE A 98 -24.81 -26.72 25.91
CA PHE A 98 -24.24 -26.70 24.57
C PHE A 98 -23.71 -28.08 24.22
N ASP A 99 -24.28 -28.67 23.18
CA ASP A 99 -23.70 -29.84 22.53
C ASP A 99 -22.51 -29.41 21.67
N PHE A 100 -21.30 -29.70 22.12
CA PHE A 100 -20.08 -29.50 21.34
C PHE A 100 -19.56 -30.82 20.83
N ALA A 101 -19.44 -30.95 19.50
CA ALA A 101 -18.73 -32.06 18.89
C ALA A 101 -17.21 -31.80 18.95
N ASP A 102 -16.47 -32.61 19.72
CA ASP A 102 -15.00 -32.50 19.79
C ASP A 102 -14.37 -32.97 18.46
N LEU A 103 -13.94 -32.00 17.66
CA LEU A 103 -13.24 -32.22 16.39
C LEU A 103 -11.90 -32.97 16.55
N LYS A 104 -11.36 -33.08 17.77
CA LYS A 104 -10.11 -33.78 18.07
C LYS A 104 -10.25 -34.77 19.23
N SER A 105 -11.27 -35.64 19.16
CA SER A 105 -11.53 -36.69 20.14
C SER A 105 -10.32 -37.58 20.48
N TYR A 106 -9.38 -37.81 19.55
CA TYR A 106 -8.15 -38.57 19.81
C TYR A 106 -7.23 -37.94 20.88
N GLN A 107 -7.42 -36.66 21.22
CA GLN A 107 -6.61 -35.95 22.21
C GLN A 107 -7.08 -36.18 23.64
N ARG A 108 -8.21 -36.87 23.88
CA ARG A 108 -8.69 -37.27 25.23
C ARG A 108 -8.66 -36.11 26.26
N ARG A 109 -8.96 -34.90 25.80
CA ARG A 109 -8.87 -33.66 26.60
C ARG A 109 -9.98 -33.55 27.65
N PHE A 110 -11.04 -34.32 27.48
CA PHE A 110 -12.24 -34.32 28.32
C PHE A 110 -12.46 -35.65 29.04
N ASP A 111 -11.45 -36.54 29.05
CA ASP A 111 -11.52 -37.80 29.79
C ASP A 111 -11.45 -37.51 31.31
N GLU A 112 -12.17 -38.33 32.09
CA GLU A 112 -12.26 -38.20 33.55
C GLU A 112 -10.86 -38.19 34.19
N GLY A 113 -10.55 -37.11 34.93
CA GLY A 113 -9.26 -36.91 35.60
C GLY A 113 -8.31 -35.91 34.94
N ASN A 114 -8.64 -35.38 33.75
CA ASN A 114 -7.83 -34.38 33.07
C ASN A 114 -8.26 -32.95 33.48
N THR A 115 -7.35 -32.17 34.07
CA THR A 115 -7.61 -30.76 34.41
C THR A 115 -7.35 -29.86 33.21
N THR A 116 -8.40 -29.50 32.48
CA THR A 116 -8.31 -28.47 31.44
C THR A 116 -8.42 -27.08 32.08
N GLY A 117 -7.41 -26.24 31.84
CA GLY A 117 -7.40 -24.85 32.31
C GLY A 117 -8.39 -24.02 31.52
N ILE A 118 -9.58 -23.81 32.06
CA ILE A 118 -10.54 -22.84 31.52
C ILE A 118 -10.18 -21.48 32.11
N MET A 119 -9.41 -20.67 31.37
CA MET A 119 -9.18 -19.28 31.74
C MET A 119 -10.44 -18.46 31.38
N LEU A 120 -11.27 -18.20 32.38
CA LEU A 120 -12.33 -17.20 32.30
C LEU A 120 -11.70 -15.84 32.56
N ASP A 121 -11.41 -15.11 31.50
CA ASP A 121 -11.06 -13.70 31.60
C ASP A 121 -12.29 -12.92 32.08
N ARG A 122 -12.28 -12.53 33.36
CA ARG A 122 -13.41 -11.85 34.02
C ARG A 122 -13.46 -10.36 33.68
N GLU A 123 -12.44 -9.79 33.03
CA GLU A 123 -12.42 -8.36 32.67
C GLU A 123 -12.78 -8.06 31.22
N PHE A 124 -13.12 -9.06 30.40
CA PHE A 124 -13.38 -8.82 28.98
C PHE A 124 -14.87 -8.87 28.61
N LYS A 125 -15.34 -7.73 28.09
CA LYS A 125 -16.56 -7.57 27.30
C LYS A 125 -16.41 -8.21 25.91
N SER A 126 -16.09 -9.50 25.86
CA SER A 126 -16.16 -10.37 24.69
C SER A 126 -15.62 -11.75 25.08
N THR A 127 -16.50 -12.74 25.16
CA THR A 127 -16.12 -14.15 25.31
C THR A 127 -15.53 -14.64 23.98
N ASP A 128 -14.23 -14.40 23.76
CA ASP A 128 -13.46 -15.06 22.71
C ASP A 128 -12.62 -16.17 23.35
N ILE A 129 -13.02 -17.41 23.14
CA ILE A 129 -12.21 -18.58 23.45
C ILE A 129 -11.21 -18.73 22.30
N GLY A 130 -10.05 -18.09 22.43
CA GLY A 130 -8.95 -18.23 21.49
C GLY A 130 -8.23 -19.56 21.68
N ILE A 131 -8.53 -20.56 20.83
CA ILE A 131 -7.62 -21.69 20.62
C ILE A 131 -6.44 -21.17 19.81
N ASP A 132 -5.29 -21.07 20.46
CA ASP A 132 -4.00 -20.71 19.87
C ASP A 132 -3.61 -21.70 18.75
N GLU A 133 -2.77 -21.21 17.83
CA GLU A 133 -2.05 -21.97 16.79
C GLU A 133 -2.74 -22.32 15.45
N GLN A 134 -3.59 -21.46 14.90
CA GLN A 134 -3.71 -21.43 13.44
C GLN A 134 -2.67 -20.49 12.85
N GLY A 135 -1.47 -21.04 12.60
CA GLY A 135 -0.38 -20.38 11.91
C GLY A 135 -0.90 -19.73 10.62
N VAL A 136 -0.97 -18.40 10.63
CA VAL A 136 -1.43 -17.64 9.48
C VAL A 136 -0.48 -17.90 8.34
N LYS A 137 -0.97 -18.66 7.36
CA LYS A 137 -0.24 -19.00 6.14
C LYS A 137 -0.06 -17.72 5.34
N TRP A 138 1.05 -17.04 5.60
CA TRP A 138 1.46 -15.87 4.85
C TRP A 138 1.43 -16.19 3.36
N ASN A 139 0.84 -15.32 2.57
CA ASN A 139 0.93 -15.45 1.12
C ASN A 139 2.34 -15.02 0.68
N THR A 140 3.31 -15.93 0.84
CA THR A 140 4.73 -15.70 0.52
C THR A 140 4.91 -15.18 -0.89
N LYS A 141 4.10 -15.64 -1.85
CA LYS A 141 4.13 -15.17 -3.24
C LYS A 141 3.79 -13.69 -3.34
N THR A 142 2.76 -13.24 -2.63
CA THR A 142 2.37 -11.82 -2.59
C THR A 142 3.45 -10.97 -1.93
N ILE A 143 4.03 -11.42 -0.82
CA ILE A 143 5.11 -10.69 -0.14
C ILE A 143 6.33 -10.57 -1.05
N VAL A 144 6.77 -11.67 -1.67
CA VAL A 144 7.90 -11.67 -2.62
C VAL A 144 7.63 -10.71 -3.77
N LEU A 145 6.42 -10.71 -4.33
CA LEU A 145 6.06 -9.82 -5.43
C LEU A 145 6.04 -8.34 -5.02
N ILE A 146 5.61 -8.02 -3.80
CA ILE A 146 5.67 -6.66 -3.24
C ILE A 146 7.13 -6.22 -3.04
N VAL A 147 7.98 -7.09 -2.51
CA VAL A 147 9.41 -6.79 -2.30
C VAL A 147 10.12 -6.57 -3.64
N ILE A 148 9.85 -7.42 -4.64
CA ILE A 148 10.36 -7.22 -6.01
C ILE A 148 9.89 -5.88 -6.57
N GLY A 149 8.61 -5.54 -6.40
CA GLY A 149 8.08 -4.24 -6.83
C GLY A 149 8.78 -3.06 -6.16
N LEU A 150 9.05 -3.13 -4.86
CA LEU A 150 9.81 -2.12 -4.13
C LEU A 150 11.25 -2.00 -4.65
N LEU A 151 11.93 -3.12 -4.89
CA LEU A 151 13.28 -3.13 -5.44
C LEU A 151 13.33 -2.51 -6.84
N LEU A 152 12.36 -2.82 -7.69
CA LEU A 152 12.23 -2.20 -9.02
C LEU A 152 12.01 -0.69 -8.92
N LEU A 153 11.19 -0.24 -7.97
CA LEU A 153 10.92 1.18 -7.76
C LEU A 153 12.17 1.94 -7.26
N ILE A 154 12.92 1.34 -6.34
CA ILE A 154 14.22 1.88 -5.88
C ILE A 154 15.22 1.90 -7.03
N GLY A 155 15.30 0.81 -7.79
CA GLY A 155 16.15 0.69 -8.97
C GLY A 155 15.81 1.73 -10.04
N LEU A 156 14.53 2.05 -10.22
CA LEU A 156 14.09 3.10 -11.13
C LEU A 156 14.50 4.50 -10.62
N ALA A 157 14.29 4.80 -9.35
CA ALA A 157 14.68 6.08 -8.76
C ALA A 157 16.20 6.32 -8.84
N ALA A 158 16.98 5.33 -8.42
CA ALA A 158 18.44 5.38 -8.48
C ALA A 158 18.95 5.34 -9.92
N GLY A 159 18.34 4.50 -10.77
CA GLY A 159 18.70 4.35 -12.17
C GLY A 159 18.54 5.64 -12.95
N ILE A 160 17.42 6.36 -12.77
CA ILE A 160 17.21 7.67 -13.39
C ILE A 160 18.26 8.66 -12.91
N LEU A 161 18.50 8.73 -11.59
CA LEU A 161 19.46 9.67 -11.03
C LEU A 161 20.88 9.43 -11.56
N VAL A 162 21.32 8.17 -11.61
CA VAL A 162 22.65 7.78 -12.11
C VAL A 162 22.75 7.99 -13.62
N TYR A 163 21.73 7.59 -14.38
CA TYR A 163 21.71 7.74 -15.83
C TYR A 163 21.84 9.22 -16.24
N THR A 164 21.05 10.10 -15.62
CA THR A 164 21.09 11.51 -15.96
C THR A 164 22.35 12.18 -15.43
N TYR A 165 22.89 11.74 -14.29
CA TYR A 165 24.19 12.23 -13.82
C TYR A 165 25.30 11.93 -14.83
N ILE A 166 25.36 10.71 -15.37
CA ILE A 166 26.41 10.33 -16.33
C ILE A 166 26.25 11.07 -17.66
N ASN A 167 25.03 11.23 -18.16
CA ASN A 167 24.78 11.74 -19.51
C ASN A 167 24.54 13.26 -19.57
N GLU A 168 24.02 13.87 -18.51
CA GLU A 168 23.58 15.28 -18.51
C GLU A 168 24.45 16.19 -17.65
N SER A 169 25.17 15.65 -16.64
CA SER A 169 26.00 16.49 -15.75
C SER A 169 27.10 17.24 -16.49
N ARG A 170 27.72 16.62 -17.51
CA ARG A 170 28.83 17.18 -18.32
C ARG A 170 29.97 17.80 -17.49
N GLY A 171 30.15 17.35 -16.24
CA GLY A 171 31.16 17.88 -15.31
C GLY A 171 30.69 19.04 -14.43
N TYR A 172 29.45 19.51 -14.57
CA TYR A 172 28.85 20.58 -13.74
C TYR A 172 28.21 20.07 -12.44
N GLY A 173 28.44 18.80 -12.08
CA GLY A 173 27.88 18.19 -10.87
C GLY A 173 26.36 18.05 -10.98
N TRP A 174 25.62 18.44 -9.95
CA TRP A 174 24.14 18.31 -9.89
C TRP A 174 23.39 19.44 -10.61
N ARG A 175 24.10 20.41 -11.21
CA ARG A 175 23.50 21.63 -11.78
C ARG A 175 22.63 21.42 -13.02
N TYR A 176 22.64 20.21 -13.57
CA TYR A 176 21.72 19.79 -14.64
C TYR A 176 20.29 19.52 -14.12
N LEU A 177 20.10 19.43 -12.80
CA LEU A 177 18.78 19.25 -12.20
C LEU A 177 18.02 20.57 -12.22
N TYR A 178 16.90 20.57 -12.93
CA TYR A 178 15.91 21.64 -12.95
C TYR A 178 14.52 21.06 -12.63
N PHE A 179 13.55 21.93 -12.39
CA PHE A 179 12.23 21.53 -11.91
C PHE A 179 11.50 20.48 -12.77
N TRP A 180 11.65 20.54 -14.10
CA TRP A 180 10.99 19.63 -15.04
C TRP A 180 11.77 18.34 -15.31
N HIS A 181 12.88 18.13 -14.61
CA HIS A 181 13.69 16.94 -14.79
C HIS A 181 12.92 15.67 -14.36
N PRO A 182 13.05 14.53 -15.07
CA PRO A 182 12.30 13.30 -14.79
C PRO A 182 12.40 12.81 -13.35
N TYR A 183 13.57 13.00 -12.72
CA TYR A 183 13.79 12.65 -11.31
C TYR A 183 12.81 13.34 -10.34
N ILE A 184 12.33 14.54 -10.67
CA ILE A 184 11.38 15.32 -9.85
C ILE A 184 9.95 15.10 -10.34
N ILE A 185 9.73 15.16 -11.65
CA ILE A 185 8.37 15.08 -12.23
C ILE A 185 7.76 13.69 -12.03
N ILE A 186 8.51 12.60 -12.19
CA ILE A 186 7.96 11.24 -12.05
C ILE A 186 7.34 11.00 -10.67
N PRO A 187 8.05 11.19 -9.53
CA PRO A 187 7.44 11.00 -8.22
C PRO A 187 6.35 12.05 -7.93
N GLY A 188 6.48 13.28 -8.45
CA GLY A 188 5.44 14.31 -8.33
C GLY A 188 4.13 13.90 -9.04
N SER A 189 4.22 13.45 -10.29
CA SER A 189 3.10 12.90 -11.07
C SER A 189 2.47 11.70 -10.38
N PHE A 190 3.27 10.79 -9.82
CA PHE A 190 2.75 9.64 -9.09
C PHE A 190 1.86 10.07 -7.91
N ILE A 191 2.32 11.05 -7.12
CA ILE A 191 1.57 11.56 -5.97
C ILE A 191 0.27 12.23 -6.42
N LEU A 192 0.33 13.07 -7.47
CA LEU A 192 -0.84 13.75 -8.02
C LEU A 192 -1.88 12.75 -8.56
N TYR A 193 -1.46 11.77 -9.35
CA TYR A 193 -2.37 10.74 -9.86
C TYR A 193 -2.93 9.86 -8.75
N SER A 194 -2.13 9.55 -7.73
CA SER A 194 -2.61 8.77 -6.58
C SER A 194 -3.70 9.51 -5.81
N PHE A 195 -3.55 10.83 -5.60
CA PHE A 195 -4.57 11.66 -4.97
C PHE A 195 -5.84 11.71 -5.81
N PHE A 196 -5.72 11.95 -7.12
CA PHE A 196 -6.86 12.03 -8.03
C PHE A 196 -7.65 10.72 -8.12
N LEU A 197 -6.96 9.57 -8.18
CA LEU A 197 -7.61 8.26 -8.20
C LEU A 197 -8.33 7.95 -6.89
N PHE A 198 -7.71 8.30 -5.75
CA PHE A 198 -8.35 8.11 -4.45
C PHE A 198 -9.62 8.94 -4.32
N ASP A 199 -9.59 10.19 -4.78
CA ASP A 199 -10.73 11.11 -4.69
C ASP A 199 -11.89 10.68 -5.62
N ILE A 200 -11.59 10.24 -6.86
CA ILE A 200 -12.59 9.69 -7.77
C ILE A 200 -13.22 8.42 -7.21
N THR A 201 -12.40 7.49 -6.71
CA THR A 201 -12.95 6.23 -6.19
C THR A 201 -13.81 6.46 -4.96
N ASN A 202 -13.45 7.35 -4.05
CA ASN A 202 -14.27 7.62 -2.87
C ASN A 202 -15.52 8.47 -3.18
N GLY A 203 -15.39 9.48 -4.05
CA GLY A 203 -16.49 10.37 -4.44
C GLY A 203 -17.52 9.69 -5.36
N PHE A 204 -17.08 8.86 -6.30
CA PHE A 204 -17.97 8.15 -7.21
C PHE A 204 -18.67 6.98 -6.49
N PHE A 205 -17.94 6.15 -5.74
CA PHE A 205 -18.57 5.00 -5.07
C PHE A 205 -19.51 5.39 -3.93
N SER A 206 -19.23 6.46 -3.16
CA SER A 206 -20.17 6.93 -2.14
C SER A 206 -21.52 7.38 -2.75
N LYS A 207 -21.50 7.98 -3.94
CA LYS A 207 -22.70 8.44 -4.64
C LYS A 207 -23.55 7.30 -5.22
N TYR A 208 -22.93 6.18 -5.61
CA TYR A 208 -23.64 5.01 -6.16
C TYR A 208 -24.05 3.96 -5.11
N LEU A 209 -23.34 3.85 -3.99
CA LEU A 209 -23.69 2.94 -2.89
C LEU A 209 -24.54 3.60 -1.80
N GLY A 210 -24.62 4.94 -1.75
CA GLY A 210 -25.41 5.70 -0.78
C GLY A 210 -26.92 5.69 -1.00
N THR A 211 -27.45 5.03 -2.03
CA THR A 211 -28.90 5.01 -2.34
C THR A 211 -29.59 3.67 -2.07
N SER A 212 -28.92 2.69 -1.45
CA SER A 212 -29.54 1.40 -1.09
C SER A 212 -29.73 1.21 0.41
N VAL A 213 -30.33 2.19 1.10
CA VAL A 213 -31.17 1.91 2.28
C VAL A 213 -32.24 2.99 2.36
N LYS A 214 -33.49 2.60 2.16
CA LYS A 214 -34.66 3.04 2.96
C LYS A 214 -35.88 2.17 2.61
N PRO A 215 -36.84 2.08 3.56
CA PRO A 215 -37.25 0.87 4.29
C PRO A 215 -38.11 -0.11 3.50
#